data_AF-V7HQG4-F1
#
_entry.id   AF-V7HQG4-F1
#
_cell.length_a   1.000
_cell.length_b   1.000
_cell.length_c   1.000
_cell.angle_alpha   90.00
_cell.angle_beta   90.00
_cell.angle_gamma   90.00
#
_symmetry.space_group_name_H-M   'P 1'
#
loop_
_entity.id
_entity.type
_entity.pdbx_description
1 polymer ?
#
loop_
_entity_poly.entity_id
_entity_poly.type
_entity_poly.pdbx_seq_one_letter_code
_entity_poly.pdbx_strand_id
1 'polypeptide(L)' 'MPLYRYHLRLRLARALDLLGRYDNLTTLGLDLGFSSHSHFSSAFRQVYGRTPAEFQRSIKPR' A
#
# COMPACT_ATOMS: atom_id res chain seq x y z
N MET A 1 6.48 20.86 -0.89
CA MET A 1 5.77 19.65 -0.41
C MET A 1 6.33 19.30 0.96
N PRO A 2 5.51 19.14 2.01
CA PRO A 2 6.01 18.68 3.30
C PRO A 2 6.71 17.32 3.14
N LEU A 3 7.90 17.15 3.73
CA LEU A 3 8.72 15.92 3.61
C LEU A 3 7.92 14.65 3.89
N TYR A 4 7.00 14.70 4.86
CA TYR A 4 6.08 13.63 5.19
C TYR A 4 5.27 13.12 3.98
N ARG A 5 4.68 14.03 3.19
CA ARG A 5 3.85 13.65 2.02
C ARG A 5 4.70 13.02 0.92
N TYR A 6 5.94 13.44 0.78
CA TYR A 6 6.88 12.85 -0.17
C TYR A 6 7.27 11.42 0.25
N HIS A 7 7.68 11.22 1.51
CA HIS A 7 7.97 9.89 2.03
C HIS A 7 6.78 8.94 1.97
N LEU A 8 5.57 9.43 2.27
CA LEU A 8 4.35 8.64 2.17
C LEU A 8 4.12 8.14 0.73
N ARG A 9 4.30 9.01 -0.27
CA ARG A 9 4.19 8.64 -1.69
C ARG A 9 5.23 7.61 -2.11
N LEU A 10 6.47 7.72 -1.62
CA LEU A 10 7.51 6.72 -1.90
C LEU A 10 7.16 5.34 -1.32
N ARG A 11 6.67 5.28 -0.08
CA ARG A 11 6.21 4.02 0.53
C ARG A 11 5.06 3.40 -0.25
N LEU A 12 4.11 4.21 -0.69
CA LEU A 12 2.96 3.78 -1.48
C LEU A 12 3.36 3.32 -2.89
N ALA A 13 4.29 4.00 -3.54
CA ALA A 13 4.86 3.55 -4.81
C ALA A 13 5.52 2.18 -4.65
N ARG A 14 6.32 1.98 -3.58
CA ARG A 14 6.92 0.69 -3.29
C ARG A 14 5.89 -0.41 -3.01
N ALA A 15 4.75 -0.06 -2.40
CA ALA A 15 3.66 -1.00 -2.18
C ALA A 15 3.10 -1.56 -3.50
N LEU A 16 3.00 -0.74 -4.56
CA LEU A 16 2.54 -1.18 -5.90
C LEU A 16 3.45 -2.28 -6.47
N ASP A 17 4.77 -2.12 -6.34
CA ASP A 17 5.75 -3.09 -6.85
C ASP A 17 5.69 -4.44 -6.10
N LEU A 18 5.31 -4.41 -4.82
CA LEU A 18 5.35 -5.57 -3.93
C LEU A 18 3.98 -6.24 -3.75
N LEU A 19 2.88 -5.58 -4.13
CA LEU A 19 1.51 -6.04 -3.97
C LEU A 19 1.28 -7.44 -4.56
N GLY A 20 1.90 -7.75 -5.70
CA GLY A 20 1.81 -9.08 -6.32
C GLY A 20 2.62 -10.18 -5.60
N ARG A 21 3.55 -9.82 -4.71
CA ARG A 21 4.48 -10.78 -4.06
C ARG A 21 4.06 -11.18 -2.65
N TYR A 22 3.17 -10.41 -2.03
CA TYR A 22 2.68 -10.70 -0.69
C TYR A 22 1.31 -11.38 -0.75
N ASP A 23 1.05 -12.31 0.16
CA ASP A 23 -0.32 -12.83 0.38
C ASP A 23 -1.00 -12.14 1.57
N ASN A 24 -0.22 -11.60 2.51
CA ASN A 24 -0.70 -10.83 3.64
C ASN A 24 -0.37 -9.34 3.50
N LEU A 25 -1.39 -8.52 3.20
CA LEU A 25 -1.25 -7.08 3.03
C LEU A 25 -1.02 -6.32 4.34
N THR A 26 -1.34 -6.92 5.49
CA THR A 26 -0.97 -6.36 6.80
C THR A 26 0.54 -6.37 6.96
N THR A 27 1.19 -7.50 6.67
CA THR A 27 2.66 -7.62 6.73
C THR A 27 3.32 -6.65 5.75
N LEU A 28 2.84 -6.56 4.52
CA LEU A 28 3.33 -5.58 3.54
C LEU A 28 3.30 -4.14 4.10
N GLY A 29 2.19 -3.73 4.70
CA GLY A 29 2.07 -2.40 5.29
C GLY A 29 3.07 -2.15 6.42
N LEU A 30 3.25 -3.13 7.31
CA LEU A 30 4.21 -3.04 8.41
C LEU A 30 5.66 -2.97 7.91
N ASP A 31 6.03 -3.80 6.93
CA ASP A 31 7.37 -3.80 6.32
C ASP A 31 7.71 -2.47 5.64
N LEU A 32 6.69 -1.79 5.10
CA LEU A 32 6.82 -0.45 4.50
C LEU A 32 6.80 0.69 5.55
N GLY A 33 6.73 0.35 6.84
CA GLY A 33 6.79 1.29 7.95
C GLY A 33 5.48 2.01 8.26
N PHE A 34 4.33 1.44 7.89
CA PHE A 34 3.04 1.89 8.39
C PHE A 34 2.79 1.35 9.79
N SER A 35 2.14 2.15 10.64
CA SER A 35 1.85 1.76 12.02
C SER A 35 0.76 0.68 12.15
N SER A 36 -0.07 0.50 11.12
CA SER A 36 -1.12 -0.51 11.09
C SER A 36 -1.63 -0.77 9.66
N HIS A 37 -2.33 -1.89 9.48
CA HIS A 37 -3.03 -2.20 8.24
C HIS A 37 -4.05 -1.10 7.86
N SER A 38 -4.81 -0.59 8.84
CA SER A 38 -5.82 0.45 8.58
C SER A 38 -5.18 1.76 8.11
N HIS A 39 -4.02 2.14 8.67
CA HIS A 39 -3.27 3.31 8.22
C HIS A 39 -2.77 3.13 6.77
N PHE A 40 -2.16 1.97 6.47
CA PHE A 40 -1.72 1.64 5.13
C PHE A 40 -2.87 1.66 4.12
N SER A 41 -3.95 0.93 4.40
CA SER A 41 -5.11 0.81 3.50
C SER A 41 -5.78 2.16 3.24
N SER A 42 -5.92 3.00 4.27
CA SER A 42 -6.48 4.34 4.14
C SER A 42 -5.61 5.26 3.30
N ALA A 43 -4.30 5.28 3.55
CA ALA A 43 -3.35 6.10 2.79
C ALA A 43 -3.27 5.65 1.32
N PHE A 44 -3.28 4.34 1.08
CA PHE A 44 -3.27 3.76 -0.27
C PHE A 44 -4.54 4.14 -1.03
N ARG A 45 -5.72 3.98 -0.41
CA ARG A 45 -7.00 4.38 -1.03
C ARG A 45 -7.06 5.89 -1.30
N GLN A 46 -6.52 6.71 -0.41
CA GLN A 46 -6.48 8.16 -0.60
C GLN A 46 -5.67 8.57 -1.84
N VAL A 47 -4.59 7.82 -2.15
CA VAL A 47 -3.72 8.14 -3.29
C VAL A 47 -4.15 7.46 -4.59
N TYR A 48 -4.67 6.23 -4.53
CA TYR A 48 -4.97 5.41 -5.71
C TYR A 48 -6.47 5.13 -5.94
N GLY A 49 -7.34 5.62 -5.06
CA GLY A 49 -8.80 5.51 -5.20
C GLY A 49 -9.40 4.13 -4.87
N ARG A 50 -8.57 3.12 -4.60
CA ARG A 50 -8.99 1.76 -4.21
C ARG A 50 -8.10 1.22 -3.10
N THR A 51 -8.59 0.25 -2.34
CA THR A 51 -7.79 -0.43 -1.30
C THR A 51 -6.68 -1.29 -1.92
N PRO A 52 -5.60 -1.58 -1.18
CA PRO A 52 -4.54 -2.47 -1.66
C PRO A 52 -5.06 -3.87 -1.99
N ALA A 53 -6.08 -4.38 -1.27
CA ALA A 53 -6.69 -5.68 -1.55
C ALA A 53 -7.47 -5.71 -2.88
N GLU A 54 -8.24 -4.66 -3.17
CA GLU A 54 -8.94 -4.53 -4.46
C GLU A 54 -7.93 -4.43 -5.61
N PHE A 55 -6.86 -3.67 -5.43
CA PHE A 55 -5.79 -3.55 -6.42
C PHE A 55 -5.09 -4.90 -6.64
N GLN A 56 -4.74 -5.60 -5.56
CA GLN A 56 -4.09 -6.91 -5.62
C GLN A 56 -4.92 -7.94 -6.40
N ARG A 57 -6.23 -8.00 -6.15
CA ARG A 57 -7.14 -8.89 -6.87
C ARG A 57 -7.22 -8.60 -8.37
N SER A 58 -6.98 -7.34 -8.77
CA SER A 58 -6.97 -6.97 -10.19
C SER A 58 -5.69 -7.42 -10.92
N ILE A 59 -4.59 -7.60 -10.19
CA ILE A 59 -3.28 -7.98 -10.77
C ILE A 59 -2.93 -9.47 -10.57
N LYS A 60 -3.51 -10.13 -9.56
CA LYS A 60 -3.45 -11.59 -9.37
C LYS A 60 -4.74 -12.20 -9.92
N PRO A 61 -4.81 -12.61 -11.20
CA PRO A 61 -5.90 -13.45 -11.65
C PRO A 61 -5.90 -14.74 -10.81
N ARG A 62 -7.09 -15.19 -10.42
CA ARG A 62 -7.29 -16.47 -9.73
C ARG A 62 -6.81 -17.63 -10.59
#